data_AF-A0A7S1B0E0-F1
#
_entry.id   AF-A0A7S1B0E0-F1
#
_cell.length_a   1.000
_cell.length_b   1.000
_cell.length_c   1.000
_cell.angle_alpha   90.00
_cell.angle_beta   90.00
_cell.angle_gamma   90.00
#
_symmetry.space_group_name_H-M   'P 1'
#
loop_
_entity.id
_entity.type
_entity.pdbx_description
1 polymer ?
#
loop_
_entity_poly.entity_id
_entity_poly.type
_entity_poly.pdbx_seq_one_letter_code
_entity_poly.pdbx_strand_id
1 'polypeptide(L)'
;KIQVASDSKAESETSLQEANSDIASITASRKADREENLFQISESHSAQESMTNAINILTKFYKDSGMIEKASWENLLQKRSDPIVAPSARPPLEEPATWTVHPYTGVLDPTHEGHGVIAVLESLNAQFMEMEAKYKQAEETNQVEFDAQLTVLTTLKSDLVQEIKNFVAEIERLQGQVNEAEAEHQRKSEELESIEHYLL
;
A
#
# COMPACT_ATOMS: atom_id res chain seq x y z
N LYS A 1 -17.10 -4.98 46.61
CA LYS A 1 -17.93 -5.27 45.42
C LYS A 1 -18.12 -4.03 44.57
N ILE A 2 -18.66 -2.92 45.11
CA ILE A 2 -18.75 -1.64 44.37
C ILE A 2 -17.38 -1.19 43.87
N GLN A 3 -16.36 -1.15 44.74
CA GLN A 3 -15.01 -0.76 44.33
C GLN A 3 -14.47 -1.62 43.19
N VAL A 4 -14.60 -2.94 43.29
CA VAL A 4 -14.16 -3.89 42.23
C VAL A 4 -14.87 -3.60 40.90
N ALA A 5 -16.19 -3.39 40.91
CA ALA A 5 -16.92 -3.04 39.69
C ALA A 5 -16.51 -1.67 39.12
N SER A 6 -16.18 -0.71 39.99
CA SER A 6 -15.65 0.59 39.58
C SER A 6 -14.26 0.49 38.95
N ASP A 7 -13.39 -0.36 39.52
CA ASP A 7 -12.03 -0.58 39.00
C ASP A 7 -12.11 -1.28 37.63
N SER A 8 -12.90 -2.35 37.49
CA SER A 8 -13.11 -3.03 36.21
C SER A 8 -13.75 -2.14 35.14
N LYS A 9 -14.66 -1.23 35.54
CA LYS A 9 -15.19 -0.20 34.64
C LYS A 9 -14.08 0.72 34.13
N ALA A 10 -13.20 1.20 35.01
CA ALA A 10 -12.10 2.10 34.64
C ALA A 10 -11.07 1.41 33.72
N GLU A 11 -10.78 0.13 33.95
CA GLU A 11 -9.98 -0.70 33.05
C GLU A 11 -10.64 -0.79 31.66
N SER A 12 -11.94 -1.09 31.61
CA SER A 12 -12.69 -1.16 30.35
C SER A 12 -12.73 0.18 29.61
N GLU A 13 -12.85 1.30 30.33
CA GLU A 13 -12.77 2.66 29.77
C GLU A 13 -11.39 2.96 29.18
N THR A 14 -10.32 2.46 29.82
CA THR A 14 -8.95 2.61 29.32
C THR A 14 -8.77 1.81 28.03
N SER A 15 -9.15 0.53 28.02
CA SER A 15 -9.10 -0.30 26.81
C SER A 15 -9.97 0.25 25.68
N LEU A 16 -11.10 0.91 26.00
CA LEU A 16 -11.93 1.57 25.00
C LEU A 16 -11.22 2.77 24.37
N GLN A 17 -10.46 3.54 25.16
CA GLN A 17 -9.65 4.65 24.63
C GLN A 17 -8.54 4.12 23.72
N GLU A 18 -7.85 3.06 24.13
CA GLU A 18 -6.83 2.38 23.32
C GLU A 18 -7.40 1.89 22.00
N ALA A 19 -8.53 1.16 22.02
CA ALA A 19 -9.18 0.68 20.80
C ALA A 19 -9.59 1.82 19.85
N ASN A 20 -10.05 2.96 20.37
CA ASN A 20 -10.36 4.13 19.53
C ASN A 20 -9.10 4.76 18.92
N SER A 21 -8.01 4.82 19.69
CA SER A 21 -6.70 5.28 19.20
C SER A 21 -6.18 4.36 18.10
N ASP A 22 -6.26 3.06 18.30
CA ASP A 22 -5.82 2.06 17.32
C ASP A 22 -6.64 2.17 16.04
N ILE A 23 -7.97 2.25 16.12
CA ILE A 23 -8.84 2.46 14.95
C ILE A 23 -8.41 3.73 14.18
N ALA A 24 -8.15 4.83 14.87
CA ALA A 24 -7.73 6.07 14.22
C ALA A 24 -6.35 5.92 13.56
N SER A 25 -5.41 5.27 14.24
CA SER A 25 -4.06 5.01 13.75
C SER A 25 -4.07 4.15 12.49
N ILE A 26 -4.72 2.98 12.52
CA ILE A 26 -4.77 2.08 11.35
C ILE A 26 -5.48 2.73 10.17
N THR A 27 -6.49 3.57 10.42
CA THR A 27 -7.21 4.27 9.35
C THR A 27 -6.32 5.33 8.70
N ALA A 28 -5.52 6.05 9.49
CA ALA A 28 -4.57 7.03 8.98
C ALA A 28 -3.44 6.35 8.18
N SER A 29 -2.84 5.28 8.71
CA SER A 29 -1.84 4.48 8.00
C SER A 29 -2.40 3.94 6.69
N ARG A 30 -3.62 3.37 6.71
CA ARG A 30 -4.24 2.82 5.51
C ARG A 30 -4.42 3.85 4.40
N LYS A 31 -4.79 5.08 4.76
CA LYS A 31 -4.91 6.17 3.79
C LYS A 31 -3.55 6.49 3.16
N ALA A 32 -2.50 6.62 3.96
CA ALA A 32 -1.15 6.89 3.48
C ALA A 32 -0.63 5.77 2.58
N ASP A 33 -0.75 4.52 3.02
CA ASP A 33 -0.29 3.34 2.27
C ASP A 33 -1.01 3.21 0.92
N ARG A 34 -2.31 3.54 0.89
CA ARG A 34 -3.08 3.56 -0.36
C ARG A 34 -2.60 4.62 -1.34
N GLU A 35 -2.37 5.83 -0.84
CA GLU A 35 -1.86 6.93 -1.66
C GLU A 35 -0.48 6.60 -2.24
N GLU A 36 0.40 6.01 -1.44
CA GLU A 36 1.72 5.55 -1.88
C GLU A 36 1.61 4.43 -2.93
N ASN A 37 0.82 3.38 -2.67
CA ASN A 37 0.63 2.28 -3.61
C ASN A 37 0.10 2.77 -4.96
N LEU A 38 -0.89 3.67 -4.96
CA LEU A 38 -1.45 4.25 -6.18
C LEU A 38 -0.43 5.09 -6.95
N PHE A 39 0.36 5.89 -6.24
CA PHE A 39 1.45 6.65 -6.86
C PHE A 39 2.46 5.71 -7.53
N GLN A 40 2.89 4.65 -6.84
CA GLN A 40 3.87 3.71 -7.38
C GLN A 40 3.34 2.91 -8.57
N ILE A 41 2.05 2.56 -8.59
CA ILE A 41 1.40 1.94 -9.76
C ILE A 41 1.44 2.91 -10.95
N SER A 42 1.05 4.17 -10.74
CA SER A 42 1.03 5.20 -11.80
C SER A 42 2.42 5.46 -12.36
N GLU A 43 3.43 5.56 -11.50
CA GLU A 43 4.81 5.81 -11.90
C GLU A 43 5.40 4.62 -12.65
N SER A 44 5.13 3.40 -12.17
CA SER A 44 5.52 2.17 -12.86
C SER A 44 4.92 2.08 -14.26
N HIS A 45 3.63 2.43 -14.41
CA HIS A 45 2.96 2.44 -15.70
C HIS A 45 3.55 3.49 -16.66
N SER A 46 3.79 4.70 -16.17
CA SER A 46 4.39 5.79 -16.97
C SER A 46 5.81 5.47 -17.42
N ALA A 47 6.58 4.80 -16.55
CA ALA A 47 7.91 4.30 -16.89
C ALA A 47 7.86 3.22 -17.98
N GLN A 48 6.90 2.29 -17.92
CA GLN A 48 6.70 1.27 -18.96
C GLN A 48 6.38 1.87 -20.33
N GLU A 49 5.52 2.88 -20.38
CA GLU A 49 5.20 3.58 -21.63
C GLU A 49 6.44 4.26 -22.23
N SER A 50 7.20 4.96 -21.38
CA SER A 50 8.43 5.63 -21.80
C SER A 50 9.47 4.63 -22.30
N MET A 51 9.61 3.50 -21.61
CA MET A 51 10.53 2.43 -21.98
C MET A 51 10.13 1.77 -23.31
N THR A 52 8.85 1.49 -23.49
CA THR A 52 8.29 0.94 -24.73
C THR A 52 8.55 1.88 -25.91
N ASN A 53 8.36 3.19 -25.72
CA ASN A 53 8.65 4.17 -26.75
C ASN A 53 10.16 4.21 -27.10
N ALA A 54 11.03 4.21 -26.09
CA ALA A 54 12.48 4.18 -26.30
C ALA A 54 12.93 2.92 -27.06
N ILE A 55 12.42 1.74 -26.67
CA ILE A 55 12.66 0.47 -27.36
C ILE A 55 12.21 0.56 -28.83
N ASN A 56 11.03 1.12 -29.10
CA ASN A 56 10.52 1.26 -30.46
C ASN A 56 11.39 2.18 -31.32
N ILE A 57 11.81 3.33 -30.79
CA ILE A 57 12.68 4.29 -31.48
C ILE A 57 14.04 3.64 -31.79
N LEU A 58 14.66 2.99 -30.80
CA LEU A 58 15.96 2.34 -30.98
C LEU A 58 15.87 1.14 -31.93
N THR A 59 14.83 0.33 -31.83
CA THR A 59 14.58 -0.78 -32.75
C THR A 59 14.48 -0.29 -34.19
N LYS A 60 13.73 0.80 -34.43
CA LYS A 60 13.66 1.44 -35.75
C LYS A 60 15.04 1.90 -36.22
N PHE A 61 15.78 2.60 -35.37
CA PHE A 61 17.13 3.08 -35.70
C PHE A 61 18.08 1.93 -36.09
N TYR A 62 18.12 0.86 -35.30
CA TYR A 62 19.01 -0.28 -35.56
C TYR A 62 18.56 -1.15 -36.75
N LYS A 63 17.25 -1.19 -37.05
CA LYS A 63 16.75 -1.76 -38.31
C LYS A 63 17.20 -0.94 -39.50
N ASP A 64 17.12 0.39 -39.42
CA ASP A 64 17.53 1.28 -40.51
C ASP A 64 19.04 1.32 -40.73
N SER A 65 19.86 1.09 -39.69
CA SER A 65 21.31 0.94 -39.82
C SER A 65 21.76 -0.46 -40.29
N GLY A 66 20.85 -1.43 -40.38
CA GLY A 66 21.15 -2.82 -40.76
C GLY A 66 21.76 -3.67 -39.64
N MET A 67 21.83 -3.13 -38.42
CA MET A 67 22.30 -3.85 -37.23
C MET A 67 21.25 -4.81 -36.66
N ILE A 68 19.97 -4.61 -36.98
CA ILE A 68 18.86 -5.54 -36.73
C ILE A 68 18.23 -5.93 -38.06
N GLU A 69 17.96 -7.22 -38.23
CA GLU A 69 17.31 -7.73 -39.44
C GLU A 69 15.85 -7.23 -39.53
N LYS A 70 15.50 -6.66 -40.68
CA LYS A 70 14.12 -6.26 -40.99
C LYS A 70 13.29 -7.50 -41.27
N ALA A 71 12.08 -7.55 -40.73
CA ALA A 71 11.16 -8.65 -41.01
C ALA A 71 10.80 -8.68 -42.51
N SER A 72 10.56 -9.86 -43.09
CA SER A 72 10.35 -10.02 -44.53
C SER A 72 9.20 -9.16 -45.11
N TRP A 73 8.20 -8.85 -44.29
CA TRP A 73 7.06 -7.98 -44.67
C TRP A 73 7.42 -6.49 -44.68
N GLU A 74 8.39 -6.03 -43.89
CA GLU A 74 8.85 -4.62 -43.87
C GLU A 74 9.52 -4.27 -45.21
N ASN A 75 10.26 -5.22 -45.77
CA ASN A 75 10.90 -5.10 -47.08
C ASN A 75 9.86 -5.09 -48.24
N LEU A 76 8.69 -5.71 -48.06
CA LEU A 76 7.60 -5.66 -49.04
C LEU A 76 6.96 -4.27 -49.13
N LEU A 77 6.87 -3.54 -48.02
CA LEU A 77 6.29 -2.19 -47.95
C LEU A 77 7.24 -1.10 -48.47
N GLN A 78 8.55 -1.33 -48.40
CA GLN A 78 9.58 -0.42 -48.93
C GLN A 78 9.79 -0.53 -50.45
N LYS A 79 9.05 -1.40 -51.16
CA LYS A 79 9.07 -1.48 -52.63
C LYS A 79 8.34 -0.30 -53.31
N ARG A 80 8.74 0.94 -53.04
CA ARG A 80 8.49 2.11 -53.92
C ARG A 80 9.54 3.20 -53.71
N SER A 81 10.76 2.89 -54.12
CA SER A 81 11.65 3.85 -54.75
C SER A 81 12.49 3.04 -55.72
N ASP A 82 12.24 3.15 -57.03
CA ASP A 82 13.23 2.72 -58.00
C ASP A 82 14.58 3.35 -57.61
N PRO A 83 15.71 2.63 -57.73
CA PRO A 83 17.00 3.25 -57.49
C PRO A 83 17.10 4.47 -58.40
N ILE A 84 17.19 5.67 -57.82
CA ILE A 84 17.56 6.86 -58.57
C ILE A 84 18.97 6.57 -59.08
N VAL A 85 19.07 6.25 -60.37
CA VAL A 85 20.34 6.14 -61.07
C VAL A 85 20.94 7.54 -61.07
N ALA A 86 21.75 7.83 -60.05
CA ALA A 86 22.57 9.03 -60.04
C ALA A 86 23.54 8.93 -61.23
N PRO A 87 23.61 9.94 -62.11
CA PRO A 87 24.56 9.93 -63.22
C PRO A 87 25.98 9.79 -62.67
N SER A 88 26.64 8.69 -63.03
CA SER A 88 28.02 8.38 -62.66
C SER A 88 28.98 9.36 -63.33
N ALA A 89 29.16 10.53 -62.73
CA ALA A 89 30.09 11.55 -63.22
C ALA A 89 30.84 12.28 -62.08
N ARG A 90 31.17 11.57 -61.00
CA ARG A 90 32.13 12.05 -60.00
C ARG A 90 33.29 11.05 -59.91
N PRO A 91 34.55 11.48 -60.09
CA PRO A 91 35.69 10.61 -59.81
C PRO A 91 35.62 10.13 -58.35
N PRO A 92 36.12 8.92 -58.04
CA PRO A 92 36.10 8.40 -56.68
C PRO A 92 36.81 9.42 -55.78
N LEU A 93 36.04 10.02 -54.87
CA LEU A 93 36.60 10.80 -53.77
C LEU A 93 37.40 9.80 -52.94
N GLU A 94 38.70 10.04 -52.77
CA GLU A 94 39.45 9.34 -51.74
C GLU A 94 38.70 9.50 -50.41
N GLU A 95 38.42 8.37 -49.75
CA GLU A 95 37.77 8.39 -48.45
C GLU A 95 38.60 9.31 -47.53
N PRO A 96 38.01 10.37 -46.95
CA PRO A 96 38.76 11.28 -46.09
C PRO A 96 39.34 10.46 -44.95
N ALA A 97 40.62 10.71 -44.61
CA ALA A 97 41.30 10.03 -43.52
C ALA A 97 40.44 10.14 -42.24
N THR A 98 39.70 9.08 -41.94
CA THR A 98 38.91 8.98 -40.74
C THR A 98 39.87 8.86 -39.57
N TRP A 99 39.57 9.51 -38.45
CA TRP A 99 40.30 9.39 -37.20
C TRP A 99 40.61 7.90 -36.93
N THR A 100 41.89 7.53 -36.97
CA THR A 100 42.29 6.13 -36.99
C THR A 100 41.96 5.44 -35.67
N VAL A 101 40.82 4.75 -35.66
CA VAL A 101 40.63 3.34 -35.30
C VAL A 101 41.25 2.88 -33.97
N HIS A 102 40.65 3.27 -32.85
CA HIS A 102 40.22 2.20 -31.96
C HIS A 102 38.86 1.74 -32.50
N PRO A 103 38.69 0.48 -32.95
CA PRO A 103 37.35 0.01 -33.24
C PRO A 103 36.56 0.17 -31.94
N TYR A 104 35.39 0.80 -32.00
CA TYR A 104 34.49 0.88 -30.86
C TYR A 104 34.28 -0.55 -30.34
N THR A 105 34.81 -0.84 -29.14
CA THR A 105 34.70 -2.17 -28.50
C THR A 105 33.42 -2.31 -27.69
N GLY A 106 32.53 -1.32 -27.77
CA GLY A 106 31.22 -1.42 -27.14
C GLY A 106 30.37 -2.50 -27.81
N VAL A 107 29.24 -2.79 -27.18
CA VAL A 107 28.34 -3.86 -27.59
C VAL A 107 27.78 -3.52 -28.97
N LEU A 108 28.20 -4.28 -29.97
CA LEU A 108 27.76 -4.08 -31.35
C LEU A 108 26.31 -4.53 -31.55
N ASP A 109 25.88 -5.56 -30.82
CA ASP A 109 24.52 -6.08 -30.91
C ASP A 109 23.61 -5.37 -29.89
N PRO A 110 22.68 -4.52 -30.34
CA PRO A 110 21.78 -3.78 -29.44
C PRO A 110 20.83 -4.69 -28.66
N THR A 111 20.65 -5.95 -29.08
CA THR A 111 19.78 -6.95 -28.45
C THR A 111 20.56 -7.96 -27.60
N HIS A 112 21.88 -7.81 -27.49
CA HIS A 112 22.70 -8.69 -26.67
C HIS A 112 22.27 -8.67 -25.21
N GLU A 113 21.96 -9.83 -24.65
CA GLU A 113 21.47 -9.95 -23.27
C GLU A 113 22.42 -9.26 -22.28
N GLY A 114 21.87 -8.44 -21.37
CA GLY A 114 22.59 -7.77 -20.30
C GLY A 114 23.50 -6.60 -20.70
N HIS A 115 23.81 -6.42 -21.99
CA HIS A 115 24.75 -5.38 -22.43
C HIS A 115 24.26 -4.54 -23.63
N GLY A 116 23.37 -5.10 -24.45
CA GLY A 116 22.72 -4.39 -25.54
C GLY A 116 21.70 -3.38 -25.02
N VAL A 117 21.70 -2.17 -25.58
CA VAL A 117 20.82 -1.10 -25.09
C VAL A 117 19.34 -1.47 -25.16
N ILE A 118 18.89 -2.21 -26.18
CA ILE A 118 17.49 -2.68 -26.25
C ILE A 118 17.23 -3.73 -25.18
N ALA A 119 18.11 -4.70 -25.01
CA ALA A 119 17.96 -5.76 -24.00
C ALA A 119 17.93 -5.18 -22.56
N VAL A 120 18.74 -4.16 -22.27
CA VAL A 120 18.73 -3.47 -20.97
C VAL A 120 17.40 -2.75 -20.75
N LEU A 121 16.88 -2.05 -21.76
CA LEU A 121 15.59 -1.36 -21.67
C LEU A 121 14.43 -2.35 -21.53
N GLU A 122 14.46 -3.50 -22.21
CA GLU A 122 13.48 -4.57 -22.06
C GLU A 122 13.50 -5.17 -20.65
N SER A 123 14.69 -5.40 -20.10
CA SER A 123 14.86 -5.87 -18.71
C SER A 123 14.31 -4.86 -17.69
N LEU A 124 14.61 -3.57 -17.87
CA LEU A 124 14.05 -2.51 -17.01
C LEU A 124 12.53 -2.41 -17.17
N ASN A 125 12.00 -2.54 -18.38
CA ASN A 125 10.55 -2.56 -18.61
C ASN A 125 9.88 -3.69 -17.83
N ALA A 126 10.46 -4.90 -17.88
CA ALA A 126 9.96 -6.04 -17.13
C ALA A 126 10.00 -5.82 -15.61
N GLN A 127 11.04 -5.15 -15.09
CA GLN A 127 11.11 -4.77 -13.67
C GLN A 127 10.00 -3.79 -13.27
N PHE A 128 9.66 -2.82 -14.13
CA PHE A 128 8.53 -1.91 -13.88
C PHE A 128 7.18 -2.63 -13.93
N MET A 129 7.00 -3.58 -14.84
CA MET A 129 5.81 -4.44 -14.87
C MET A 129 5.67 -5.26 -13.58
N GLU A 130 6.78 -5.85 -13.11
CA GLU A 130 6.81 -6.60 -11.85
C GLU A 130 6.52 -5.69 -10.65
N MET A 131 7.06 -4.47 -10.65
CA MET A 131 6.82 -3.48 -9.60
C MET A 131 5.33 -3.09 -9.54
N GLU A 132 4.71 -2.80 -10.68
CA GLU A 132 3.28 -2.49 -10.74
C GLU A 132 2.43 -3.66 -10.22
N ALA A 133 2.75 -4.89 -10.64
CA ALA A 133 2.05 -6.08 -10.18
C ALA A 133 2.19 -6.29 -8.66
N LYS A 134 3.40 -6.09 -8.12
CA LYS A 134 3.67 -6.16 -6.67
C LYS A 134 2.82 -5.16 -5.90
N TYR A 135 2.77 -3.90 -6.33
CA TYR A 135 1.96 -2.87 -5.64
C TYR A 135 0.46 -3.12 -5.75
N LYS A 136 -0.03 -3.65 -6.88
CA LYS A 136 -1.43 -4.10 -7.00
C LYS A 136 -1.76 -5.23 -6.02
N GLN A 137 -0.89 -6.25 -5.95
CA GLN A 137 -1.06 -7.36 -5.02
C GLN A 137 -0.97 -6.92 -3.55
N ALA A 138 -0.03 -6.02 -3.25
CA ALA A 138 0.11 -5.44 -1.91
C ALA A 138 -1.16 -4.67 -1.53
N GLU A 139 -1.74 -3.89 -2.44
CA GLU A 139 -2.99 -3.16 -2.19
C GLU A 139 -4.18 -4.10 -1.88
N GLU A 140 -4.31 -5.22 -2.60
CA GLU A 140 -5.34 -6.23 -2.31
C GLU A 140 -5.13 -6.85 -0.92
N THR A 141 -3.89 -7.22 -0.60
CA THR A 141 -3.54 -7.85 0.69
C THR A 141 -3.75 -6.88 1.85
N ASN A 142 -3.21 -5.65 1.73
CA ASN A 142 -3.34 -4.60 2.74
C ASN A 142 -4.81 -4.24 2.98
N GLN A 143 -5.66 -4.27 1.94
CA GLN A 143 -7.08 -4.01 2.10
C GLN A 143 -7.75 -5.09 2.94
N VAL A 144 -7.48 -6.37 2.67
CA VAL A 144 -8.05 -7.49 3.44
C VAL A 144 -7.57 -7.44 4.90
N GLU A 145 -6.29 -7.19 5.13
CA GLU A 145 -5.74 -7.08 6.47
C GLU A 145 -6.33 -5.90 7.25
N PHE A 146 -6.46 -4.74 6.61
CA PHE A 146 -7.10 -3.57 7.20
C PHE A 146 -8.56 -3.84 7.58
N ASP A 147 -9.35 -4.44 6.68
CA ASP A 147 -10.76 -4.73 6.93
C ASP A 147 -10.93 -5.74 8.06
N ALA A 148 -10.05 -6.74 8.14
CA ALA A 148 -10.02 -7.70 9.24
C ALA A 148 -9.69 -7.02 10.58
N GLN A 149 -8.63 -6.21 10.63
CA GLN A 149 -8.24 -5.49 11.85
C GLN A 149 -9.33 -4.52 12.30
N LEU A 150 -9.92 -3.76 11.38
CA LEU A 150 -10.98 -2.80 11.68
C LEU A 150 -12.23 -3.50 12.22
N THR A 151 -12.58 -4.66 11.68
CA THR A 151 -13.70 -5.48 12.18
C THR A 151 -13.48 -5.95 13.60
N VAL A 152 -12.27 -6.47 13.90
CA VAL A 152 -11.90 -6.93 15.25
C VAL A 152 -11.96 -5.78 16.24
N LEU A 153 -11.33 -4.64 15.93
CA LEU A 153 -11.31 -3.47 16.82
C LEU A 153 -12.70 -2.86 17.03
N THR A 154 -13.53 -2.83 15.99
CA THR A 154 -14.90 -2.31 16.09
C THR A 154 -15.78 -3.22 16.95
N THR A 155 -15.59 -4.53 16.84
CA THR A 155 -16.28 -5.51 17.69
C THR A 155 -15.84 -5.35 19.15
N LEU A 156 -14.53 -5.32 19.40
CA LEU A 156 -13.97 -5.07 20.74
C LEU A 156 -14.50 -3.78 21.35
N LYS A 157 -14.53 -2.69 20.58
CA LYS A 157 -15.11 -1.42 21.00
C LYS A 157 -16.57 -1.56 21.41
N SER A 158 -17.38 -2.29 20.63
CA SER A 158 -18.80 -2.54 20.95
C SER A 158 -18.94 -3.31 22.25
N ASP A 159 -18.14 -4.36 22.44
CA ASP A 159 -18.15 -5.20 23.63
C ASP A 159 -17.76 -4.39 24.88
N LEU A 160 -16.67 -3.62 24.80
CA LEU A 160 -16.23 -2.73 25.89
C LEU A 160 -17.29 -1.68 26.25
N VAL A 161 -17.97 -1.10 25.27
CA VAL A 161 -19.09 -0.16 25.54
C VAL A 161 -20.22 -0.86 26.28
N GLN A 162 -20.52 -2.11 25.95
CA GLN A 162 -21.55 -2.88 26.63
C GLN A 162 -21.11 -3.30 28.04
N GLU A 163 -19.86 -3.70 28.23
CA GLU A 163 -19.27 -4.01 29.54
C GLU A 163 -19.32 -2.80 30.48
N ILE A 164 -18.91 -1.62 30.01
CA ILE A 164 -18.99 -0.38 30.79
C ILE A 164 -20.43 -0.11 31.23
N LYS A 165 -21.42 -0.25 30.34
CA LYS A 165 -22.84 -0.09 30.69
C LYS A 165 -23.28 -1.09 31.76
N ASN A 166 -22.85 -2.35 31.65
CA ASN A 166 -23.18 -3.39 32.62
C ASN A 166 -22.56 -3.06 34.00
N PHE A 167 -21.31 -2.60 34.04
CA PHE A 167 -20.67 -2.19 35.30
C PHE A 167 -21.35 -0.97 35.92
N VAL A 168 -21.74 0.02 35.13
CA VAL A 168 -22.52 1.18 35.62
C VAL A 168 -23.81 0.71 36.29
N ALA A 169 -24.59 -0.13 35.61
CA ALA A 169 -25.84 -0.66 36.17
C ALA A 169 -25.62 -1.48 37.45
N GLU A 170 -24.55 -2.29 37.52
CA GLU A 170 -24.22 -3.07 38.72
C GLU A 170 -23.77 -2.18 39.89
N ILE A 171 -23.00 -1.13 39.63
CA ILE A 171 -22.61 -0.13 40.64
C ILE A 171 -23.86 0.53 41.22
N GLU A 172 -24.75 1.03 40.37
CA GLU A 172 -26.02 1.65 40.79
C GLU A 172 -26.87 0.71 41.64
N ARG A 173 -26.99 -0.56 41.20
CA ARG A 173 -27.75 -1.59 41.93
C ARG A 173 -27.15 -1.86 43.31
N LEU A 174 -25.83 -2.03 43.40
CA LEU A 174 -25.15 -2.28 44.67
C LEU A 174 -25.22 -1.08 45.61
N GLN A 175 -25.12 0.15 45.09
CA GLN A 175 -25.32 1.36 45.88
C GLN A 175 -26.74 1.45 46.44
N GLY A 176 -27.76 1.11 45.64
CA GLY A 176 -29.13 1.02 46.12
C GLY A 176 -29.29 0.05 47.30
N GLN A 177 -28.67 -1.13 47.22
CA GLN A 177 -28.68 -2.12 48.31
C GLN A 177 -27.96 -1.64 49.57
N VAL A 178 -26.83 -0.94 49.41
CA VAL A 178 -26.10 -0.35 50.55
C VAL A 178 -26.98 0.68 51.25
N ASN A 179 -27.58 1.60 50.49
CA ASN A 179 -28.45 2.65 51.05
C ASN A 179 -29.67 2.06 51.78
N GLU A 180 -30.29 1.00 51.23
CA GLU A 180 -31.41 0.32 51.87
C GLU A 180 -31.00 -0.37 53.18
N ALA A 181 -29.86 -1.06 53.18
CA ALA A 181 -29.31 -1.71 54.36
C ALA A 181 -28.94 -0.71 55.46
N GLU A 182 -28.35 0.44 55.10
CA GLU A 182 -28.05 1.53 56.03
C GLU A 182 -29.33 2.10 56.65
N ALA A 183 -30.37 2.34 55.84
CA ALA A 183 -31.65 2.81 56.34
C ALA A 183 -32.34 1.80 57.27
N GLU A 184 -32.24 0.50 56.97
CA GLU A 184 -32.76 -0.56 57.83
C GLU A 184 -32.00 -0.66 59.15
N HIS A 185 -30.66 -0.59 59.09
CA HIS A 185 -29.81 -0.57 60.27
C HIS A 185 -30.15 0.61 61.19
N GLN A 186 -30.33 1.81 60.61
CA GLN A 186 -30.70 3.00 61.38
C GLN A 186 -32.05 2.82 62.09
N ARG A 187 -33.09 2.35 61.39
CA ARG A 187 -34.40 2.08 62.01
C ARG A 187 -34.30 1.09 63.16
N LYS A 188 -33.56 -0.02 62.96
CA LYS A 188 -33.36 -1.03 64.02
C LYS A 188 -32.58 -0.50 65.22
N SER A 189 -31.61 0.40 64.98
CA SER A 189 -30.88 1.07 66.05
C SER A 189 -31.81 1.95 66.90
N GLU A 190 -32.66 2.74 66.25
CA GLU A 190 -33.65 3.58 66.92
C GLU A 190 -34.68 2.75 67.71
N GLU A 191 -35.15 1.64 67.14
CA GLU A 191 -36.03 0.69 67.84
C GLU A 191 -35.35 0.08 69.07
N LEU A 192 -34.08 -0.30 68.97
CA LEU A 192 -33.31 -0.85 70.09
C LEU A 192 -33.15 0.17 71.21
N GLU A 193 -32.74 1.40 70.89
CA GLU A 193 -32.62 2.50 71.86
C GLU A 193 -33.95 2.78 72.55
N SER A 194 -35.06 2.74 71.81
CA SER A 194 -36.39 2.91 72.39
C SER A 194 -36.74 1.80 73.36
N ILE A 195 -36.46 0.54 73.02
CA ILE A 195 -36.70 -0.62 73.91
C ILE A 195 -35.85 -0.53 75.17
N GLU A 196 -34.57 -0.19 75.05
CA GLU A 196 -33.68 0.00 76.20
C GLU A 196 -34.19 1.09 77.15
N HIS A 197 -34.72 2.19 76.62
CA HIS A 197 -35.33 3.25 77.43
C HIS A 197 -36.54 2.77 78.23
N TYR A 198 -37.34 1.84 77.70
CA TYR A 198 -38.49 1.27 78.42
C TYR A 198 -38.12 0.27 79.52
N LEU A 199 -36.87 -0.24 79.53
CA LEU A 199 -36.40 -1.25 80.48
C LEU A 199 -35.61 -0.67 81.67
N LEU A 200 -35.37 0.65 81.70
CA LEU A 200 -34.73 1.41 82.78
C LEU A 200 -35.76 2.19 83.61
#